data_AF-A0AAD6TZ57-F1
#
_entry.id   AF-A0AAD6TZ57-F1
#
_cell.length_a   1.000
_cell.length_b   1.000
_cell.length_c   1.000
_cell.angle_alpha   90.00
_cell.angle_beta   90.00
_cell.angle_gamma   90.00
#
_symmetry.space_group_name_H-M   'P 1'
#
loop_
_entity.id
_entity.type
_entity.pdbx_description
1 polymer ?
#
loop_
_entity_poly.entity_id
_entity_poly.type
_entity_poly.pdbx_seq_one_letter_code
_entity_poly.pdbx_strand_id
1 'polypeptide(L)'
;MKRGLLAQSGQATLANIVAIQQNGLKAHGKAATTTKKYGEVVAAGRRWLGEYVGGKDPAGEKQKKAKVPPAAPRAPDSDSESDEGESDVEEGPDMIAPEVGDSGDVDDADASCKFDAPEYKKSFDVVPNEHSPKMLALYLAFKIFGQGKKISTADTIRAAMKRMWKMSDGDTYRGKWHLNAGSARWERNPVDSAQVEDIMESIKNKCGKDGGDRKHSLAMTKECMVKVFAWSDEVCPPSSYDKPSKTVEEQALKTKHLMFKCFASTAWTIWSRCFELVKLQEKDLTFGLEDSKAYNTPYFDLRLTNRKGWQKRVNKTRKESDLRSEVFKICTQPDLPACDAYNWVMQWRTYLANEIYGRPLKPDDYIFPALGANGRVQTGEHISHDDVDKWIKEFASRAKLPQKNGTFSTHCFRRGGAQYRFMFAPVGRRWTLRQVRWWGGWAEGEHRDTLIKYLLDELNTYEDDYSGMLLPAQDDTDASFLGEASSLAPASNERISLLHRSLSADIHQVSGKVDKLCLAIATGSGNAGMICSV
;
A
#
# COMPACT_ATOMS: atom_id res chain seq x y z
N MET A 1 21.70 -2.40 -57.74
CA MET A 1 20.33 -2.53 -58.27
C MET A 1 19.58 -3.53 -57.39
N LYS A 2 18.82 -3.08 -56.38
CA LYS A 2 17.35 -2.89 -56.41
C LYS A 2 16.56 -4.12 -56.89
N ARG A 3 16.08 -4.95 -55.94
CA ARG A 3 14.72 -5.54 -55.81
C ARG A 3 14.80 -6.82 -54.95
N GLY A 4 14.19 -6.80 -53.77
CA GLY A 4 14.10 -8.00 -52.93
C GLY A 4 13.54 -7.83 -51.51
N LEU A 5 12.96 -6.68 -51.17
CA LEU A 5 12.41 -6.41 -49.83
C LEU A 5 11.06 -5.69 -49.99
N LEU A 6 10.00 -6.46 -50.27
CA LEU A 6 8.59 -6.04 -50.18
C LEU A 6 7.70 -7.28 -50.43
N ALA A 7 7.50 -8.10 -49.39
CA ALA A 7 6.36 -9.02 -49.26
C ALA A 7 6.41 -9.82 -47.94
N GLN A 8 6.25 -9.16 -46.79
CA GLN A 8 5.78 -9.84 -45.56
C GLN A 8 4.86 -8.89 -44.78
N SER A 9 3.75 -8.50 -45.41
CA SER A 9 2.63 -7.89 -44.71
C SER A 9 1.53 -8.93 -44.53
N GLY A 10 1.35 -9.37 -43.28
CA GLY A 10 0.03 -9.71 -42.73
C GLY A 10 -0.63 -10.99 -43.23
N GLN A 11 -0.10 -12.15 -42.84
CA GLN A 11 -0.97 -13.28 -42.52
C GLN A 11 -1.08 -13.38 -41.00
N ALA A 12 -2.15 -12.81 -40.45
CA ALA A 12 -2.55 -13.16 -39.09
C ALA A 12 -2.78 -14.68 -39.07
N THR A 13 -1.96 -15.41 -38.33
CA THR A 13 -2.13 -16.85 -38.18
C THR A 13 -3.51 -17.12 -37.59
N LEU A 14 -4.14 -18.23 -37.97
CA LEU A 14 -5.45 -18.64 -37.47
C LEU A 14 -5.49 -18.62 -35.92
N ALA A 15 -4.36 -18.95 -35.28
CA ALA A 15 -4.17 -18.85 -33.83
C ALA A 15 -4.29 -17.40 -33.30
N ASN A 16 -3.75 -16.40 -33.99
CA ASN A 16 -3.89 -14.99 -33.62
C ASN A 16 -5.34 -14.51 -33.77
N ILE A 17 -6.04 -14.96 -34.82
CA ILE A 17 -7.46 -14.64 -35.04
C ILE A 17 -8.33 -15.25 -33.94
N VAL A 18 -8.08 -16.51 -33.57
CA VAL A 18 -8.78 -17.19 -32.47
C VAL A 18 -8.49 -16.53 -31.12
N ALA A 19 -7.24 -16.12 -30.86
CA ALA A 19 -6.90 -15.40 -29.62
C ALA A 19 -7.55 -14.00 -29.55
N ILE A 20 -7.61 -13.27 -30.68
CA ILE A 20 -8.33 -12.00 -30.78
C ILE A 20 -9.82 -12.21 -30.54
N GLN A 21 -10.42 -13.26 -31.11
CA GLN A 21 -11.83 -13.60 -30.91
C GLN A 21 -12.13 -13.96 -29.45
N GLN A 22 -11.29 -14.78 -28.81
CA GLN A 22 -11.43 -15.14 -27.39
C GLN A 22 -11.24 -13.94 -26.46
N ASN A 23 -10.28 -13.05 -26.76
CA ASN A 23 -10.11 -11.80 -26.03
C ASN A 23 -11.29 -10.84 -26.25
N GLY A 24 -11.85 -10.80 -27.46
CA GLY A 24 -13.09 -10.11 -27.78
C GLY A 24 -14.28 -10.65 -26.99
N LEU A 25 -14.44 -11.97 -26.91
CA LEU A 25 -15.50 -12.63 -26.13
C LEU A 25 -15.33 -12.39 -24.62
N LYS A 26 -14.11 -12.46 -24.08
CA LYS A 26 -13.80 -12.12 -22.68
C LYS A 26 -14.05 -10.64 -22.38
N ALA A 27 -13.71 -9.73 -23.32
CA ALA A 27 -14.00 -8.30 -23.21
C ALA A 27 -15.51 -8.01 -23.28
N HIS A 28 -16.24 -8.70 -24.17
CA HIS A 28 -17.70 -8.64 -24.26
C HIS A 28 -18.38 -9.16 -23.00
N GLY A 29 -17.89 -10.25 -22.40
CA GLY A 29 -18.38 -10.74 -21.11
C GLY A 29 -18.18 -9.72 -19.97
N LYS A 30 -17.02 -9.08 -19.89
CA LYS A 30 -16.77 -7.98 -18.92
C LYS A 30 -17.65 -6.75 -19.20
N ALA A 31 -17.90 -6.44 -20.47
CA ALA A 31 -18.81 -5.37 -20.87
C ALA A 31 -20.27 -5.69 -20.47
N ALA A 32 -20.71 -6.94 -20.61
CA ALA A 32 -22.03 -7.39 -20.19
C ALA A 32 -22.20 -7.30 -18.66
N THR A 33 -21.23 -7.79 -17.89
CA THR A 33 -21.24 -7.67 -16.42
C THR A 33 -21.24 -6.21 -15.96
N THR A 34 -20.46 -5.35 -16.61
CA THR A 34 -20.44 -3.90 -16.30
C THR A 34 -21.77 -3.24 -16.65
N THR A 35 -22.37 -3.61 -17.78
CA THR A 35 -23.67 -3.09 -18.23
C THR A 35 -24.78 -3.51 -17.26
N LYS A 36 -24.81 -4.77 -16.83
CA LYS A 36 -25.73 -5.27 -15.81
C LYS A 36 -25.59 -4.49 -14.50
N LYS A 37 -24.36 -4.36 -13.99
CA LYS A 37 -24.07 -3.61 -12.76
C LYS A 37 -24.51 -2.15 -12.87
N TYR A 38 -24.28 -1.49 -14.00
CA TYR A 38 -24.71 -0.10 -14.19
C TYR A 38 -26.24 0.02 -14.27
N GLY A 39 -26.90 -0.94 -14.91
CA GLY A 39 -28.37 -1.04 -14.90
C GLY A 39 -28.94 -1.16 -13.49
N GLU A 40 -28.35 -2.00 -12.63
CA GLU A 40 -28.75 -2.14 -11.22
C GLU A 40 -28.57 -0.84 -10.43
N VAL A 41 -27.47 -0.12 -10.67
CA VAL A 41 -27.18 1.17 -10.02
C VAL A 41 -28.18 2.26 -10.43
N VAL A 42 -28.50 2.33 -11.73
CA VAL A 42 -29.53 3.24 -12.26
C VAL A 42 -30.90 2.90 -11.68
N ALA A 43 -31.28 1.62 -11.66
CA ALA A 43 -32.55 1.17 -11.11
C ALA A 43 -32.67 1.50 -9.61
N ALA A 44 -31.59 1.37 -8.85
CA ALA A 44 -31.54 1.79 -7.45
C ALA A 44 -31.74 3.31 -7.29
N GLY A 45 -31.15 4.12 -8.19
CA GLY A 45 -31.38 5.56 -8.23
C GLY A 45 -32.83 5.93 -8.52
N ARG A 46 -33.46 5.27 -9.50
CA ARG A 46 -34.88 5.48 -9.83
C ARG A 46 -35.82 5.11 -8.69
N ARG A 47 -35.55 4.00 -7.99
CA ARG A 47 -36.32 3.62 -6.79
C ARG A 47 -36.22 4.67 -5.70
N TRP A 48 -35.00 5.12 -5.39
CA TRP A 48 -34.79 6.20 -4.42
C TRP A 48 -35.56 7.47 -4.80
N LEU A 49 -35.53 7.85 -6.08
CA LEU A 49 -36.25 9.00 -6.59
C LEU A 49 -37.77 8.83 -6.39
N GLY A 50 -38.33 7.66 -6.71
CA GLY A 50 -39.75 7.36 -6.51
C GLY A 50 -40.18 7.35 -5.04
N GLU A 51 -39.33 6.88 -4.13
CA GLU A 51 -39.60 6.85 -2.69
C GLU A 51 -39.57 8.26 -2.08
N TYR A 52 -38.54 9.05 -2.37
CA TYR A 52 -38.30 10.36 -1.73
C TYR A 52 -39.05 11.53 -2.38
N VAL A 53 -39.33 11.47 -3.68
CA VAL A 53 -40.13 12.49 -4.41
C VAL A 53 -41.62 12.10 -4.45
N GLY A 54 -41.95 10.85 -4.14
CA GLY A 54 -43.32 10.34 -4.12
C GLY A 54 -44.09 10.55 -2.82
N GLY A 55 -43.49 11.18 -1.80
CA GLY A 55 -44.15 11.48 -0.53
C GLY A 55 -44.31 10.30 0.43
N LYS A 56 -43.63 9.16 0.22
CA LYS A 56 -43.56 8.10 1.21
C LYS A 56 -42.36 8.36 2.11
N ASP A 57 -42.58 9.08 3.20
CA ASP A 57 -41.55 9.33 4.20
C ASP A 57 -41.07 8.00 4.85
N PRO A 58 -39.84 7.53 4.58
CA PRO A 58 -39.32 6.32 5.19
C PRO A 58 -38.70 6.59 6.58
N ALA A 59 -38.62 7.85 7.02
CA ALA A 59 -37.92 8.26 8.23
C ALA A 59 -38.76 8.11 9.51
N GLY A 60 -40.09 8.04 9.40
CA GLY A 60 -40.99 7.95 10.55
C GLY A 60 -40.93 6.65 11.37
N GLU A 61 -40.38 5.56 10.83
CA GLU A 61 -40.49 4.24 11.46
C GLU A 61 -39.22 3.76 12.19
N LYS A 62 -38.07 4.41 11.98
CA LYS A 62 -36.78 3.94 12.56
C LYS A 62 -36.20 4.78 13.70
N GLN A 63 -36.74 5.96 14.00
CA GLN A 63 -36.23 6.81 15.09
C GLN A 63 -36.86 6.55 16.49
N LYS A 64 -37.85 5.68 16.63
CA LYS A 64 -38.45 5.35 17.94
C LYS A 64 -37.66 4.34 18.81
N LYS A 65 -36.44 3.94 18.42
CA LYS A 65 -35.58 3.04 19.22
C LYS A 65 -34.15 3.56 19.37
N ALA A 66 -33.99 4.72 19.99
CA ALA A 66 -32.73 5.10 20.63
C ALA A 66 -33.07 5.82 21.95
N LYS A 67 -33.26 5.05 23.02
CA LYS A 67 -33.42 5.55 24.37
C LYS A 67 -32.02 5.90 24.89
N VAL A 68 -31.73 7.19 25.00
CA VAL A 68 -30.51 7.71 25.64
C VAL A 68 -30.56 7.36 27.14
N PRO A 69 -29.50 6.78 27.75
CA PRO A 69 -29.44 6.61 29.20
C PRO A 69 -29.05 7.95 29.88
N PRO A 70 -29.58 8.23 31.07
CA PRO A 70 -29.35 9.51 31.77
C PRO A 70 -27.90 9.61 32.29
N ALA A 71 -27.34 10.81 32.18
CA ALA A 71 -26.05 11.18 32.73
C ALA A 71 -26.05 11.15 34.26
N ALA A 72 -24.99 10.58 34.84
CA ALA A 72 -24.70 10.65 36.27
C ALA A 72 -23.91 11.93 36.62
N PRO A 73 -24.07 12.50 37.82
CA PRO A 73 -23.52 13.80 38.19
C PRO A 73 -22.02 13.71 38.54
N ARG A 74 -21.25 14.73 38.14
CA ARG A 74 -19.88 14.96 38.64
C ARG A 74 -19.93 15.89 39.85
N ALA A 75 -19.21 15.50 40.90
CA ALA A 75 -18.90 16.34 42.06
C ALA A 75 -17.68 17.23 41.77
N PRO A 76 -17.51 18.35 42.52
CA PRO A 76 -16.51 19.39 42.30
C PRO A 76 -15.23 19.16 43.13
N ASP A 77 -14.14 19.82 42.74
CA ASP A 77 -13.03 20.39 43.54
C ASP A 77 -12.07 21.07 42.52
N SER A 78 -11.85 22.40 42.54
CA SER A 78 -10.91 23.19 43.40
C SER A 78 -9.44 22.80 43.14
N ASP A 79 -8.42 23.65 42.93
CA ASP A 79 -8.20 25.09 43.09
C ASP A 79 -7.00 25.52 42.19
N SER A 80 -6.90 26.84 41.92
CA SER A 80 -5.70 27.71 41.77
C SER A 80 -4.54 27.28 40.85
N GLU A 81 -3.96 28.12 39.99
CA GLU A 81 -3.36 29.44 40.27
C GLU A 81 -3.29 30.31 39.01
N SER A 82 -3.36 31.61 39.27
CA SER A 82 -3.11 32.76 38.40
C SER A 82 -1.69 32.79 37.83
N ASP A 83 -1.53 33.27 36.59
CA ASP A 83 -0.46 34.23 36.31
C ASP A 83 -0.82 35.15 35.15
N GLU A 84 -0.63 36.45 35.39
CA GLU A 84 -0.83 37.55 34.46
C GLU A 84 0.47 37.77 33.68
N GLY A 85 0.37 37.99 32.36
CA GLY A 85 1.54 38.25 31.52
C GLY A 85 1.17 39.10 30.32
N GLU A 86 1.47 40.38 30.45
CA GLU A 86 1.35 41.48 29.48
C GLU A 86 1.65 41.11 28.02
N SER A 87 0.75 41.52 27.11
CA SER A 87 0.99 41.56 25.68
C SER A 87 1.33 42.98 25.26
N ASP A 88 2.60 43.22 24.95
CA ASP A 88 3.06 44.45 24.31
C ASP A 88 2.68 44.50 22.84
N VAL A 89 2.25 45.70 22.47
CA VAL A 89 1.76 46.15 21.17
C VAL A 89 2.96 46.59 20.31
N GLU A 90 3.06 46.09 19.08
CA GLU A 90 3.68 46.87 18.00
C GLU A 90 2.75 46.89 16.77
N GLU A 91 2.36 48.12 16.42
CA GLU A 91 1.50 48.48 15.31
C GLU A 91 2.26 48.56 13.97
N GLY A 92 1.62 48.02 12.93
CA GLY A 92 1.49 48.71 11.62
C GLY A 92 2.13 48.03 10.40
N PRO A 93 1.70 48.36 9.15
CA PRO A 93 0.49 49.08 8.75
C PRO A 93 -0.36 48.42 7.64
N ASP A 94 -1.66 48.68 7.74
CA ASP A 94 -2.68 48.90 6.69
C ASP A 94 -2.47 48.38 5.27
N MET A 95 -3.34 47.44 4.88
CA MET A 95 -3.84 47.28 3.50
C MET A 95 -5.34 46.95 3.53
N ILE A 96 -6.14 48.03 3.58
CA ILE A 96 -7.42 48.27 2.89
C ILE A 96 -8.31 47.02 2.64
N ALA A 97 -9.30 46.84 3.50
CA ALA A 97 -10.48 46.00 3.26
C ALA A 97 -11.54 46.79 2.47
N PRO A 98 -12.26 46.19 1.50
CA PRO A 98 -13.47 46.78 0.95
C PRO A 98 -14.67 46.51 1.87
N GLU A 99 -15.52 47.53 1.92
CA GLU A 99 -16.64 47.75 2.82
C GLU A 99 -17.66 46.61 2.92
N VAL A 100 -18.11 46.38 4.15
CA VAL A 100 -19.24 45.54 4.53
C VAL A 100 -20.52 46.24 4.10
N GLY A 101 -21.14 45.72 3.04
CA GLY A 101 -22.51 46.03 2.68
C GLY A 101 -23.47 45.29 3.61
N ASP A 102 -24.08 46.06 4.51
CA ASP A 102 -25.44 45.95 5.06
C ASP A 102 -26.14 44.58 4.85
N SER A 103 -26.07 43.73 5.87
CA SER A 103 -26.86 42.51 5.96
C SER A 103 -28.31 42.87 6.27
N GLY A 104 -29.08 43.15 5.22
CA GLY A 104 -30.53 43.17 5.28
C GLY A 104 -31.06 41.81 5.75
N ASP A 105 -32.04 41.87 6.64
CA ASP A 105 -32.86 40.77 7.13
C ASP A 105 -33.19 39.77 6.02
N VAL A 106 -32.71 38.54 6.15
CA VAL A 106 -33.18 37.43 5.32
C VAL A 106 -34.32 36.79 6.07
N ASP A 107 -35.53 37.14 5.64
CA ASP A 107 -36.78 36.53 6.02
C ASP A 107 -36.68 35.01 6.08
N ASP A 108 -37.10 34.49 7.23
CA ASP A 108 -37.35 33.10 7.54
C ASP A 108 -38.56 32.63 6.70
N ALA A 109 -38.31 32.28 5.43
CA ALA A 109 -39.33 31.83 4.50
C ALA A 109 -38.96 30.51 3.80
N ASP A 110 -39.79 29.51 4.11
CA ASP A 110 -40.09 28.29 3.34
C ASP A 110 -39.19 27.05 3.54
N ALA A 111 -39.32 26.44 4.73
CA ALA A 111 -38.98 25.05 4.99
C ALA A 111 -40.01 24.05 4.42
N SER A 112 -40.38 24.18 3.14
CA SER A 112 -40.95 23.06 2.37
C SER A 112 -40.48 23.07 0.92
N CYS A 113 -39.25 22.60 0.67
CA CYS A 113 -38.81 22.27 -0.69
C CYS A 113 -39.56 21.03 -1.18
N LYS A 114 -40.83 21.18 -1.53
CA LYS A 114 -41.66 20.09 -2.02
C LYS A 114 -41.28 19.82 -3.47
N PHE A 115 -40.72 18.64 -3.73
CA PHE A 115 -40.38 18.15 -5.06
C PHE A 115 -41.66 17.70 -5.83
N ASP A 116 -42.71 18.51 -5.79
CA ASP A 116 -44.05 18.11 -6.24
C ASP A 116 -44.19 18.11 -7.77
N ALA A 117 -43.27 18.76 -8.48
CA ALA A 117 -43.31 18.80 -9.95
C ALA A 117 -43.03 17.40 -10.54
N PRO A 118 -43.89 16.89 -11.45
CA PRO A 118 -43.75 15.55 -12.03
C PRO A 118 -42.43 15.35 -12.77
N GLU A 119 -41.77 16.42 -13.19
CA GLU A 119 -40.47 16.45 -13.87
C GLU A 119 -39.34 15.94 -12.97
N TYR A 120 -39.41 16.14 -11.64
CA TYR A 120 -38.41 15.60 -10.70
C TYR A 120 -38.43 14.08 -10.66
N LYS A 121 -39.60 13.44 -10.81
CA LYS A 121 -39.72 11.98 -10.84
C LYS A 121 -39.11 11.36 -12.10
N LYS A 122 -39.00 12.16 -13.17
CA LYS A 122 -38.42 11.77 -14.46
C LYS A 122 -36.94 12.11 -14.59
N SER A 123 -36.32 12.68 -13.56
CA SER A 123 -34.93 13.14 -13.61
C SER A 123 -33.89 12.05 -13.89
N PHE A 124 -34.19 10.78 -13.64
CA PHE A 124 -33.32 9.63 -13.97
C PHE A 124 -33.84 8.77 -15.12
N ASP A 125 -34.75 9.31 -15.93
CA ASP A 125 -35.17 8.66 -17.16
C ASP A 125 -34.06 8.65 -18.21
N VAL A 126 -34.32 7.88 -19.27
CA VAL A 126 -33.41 7.70 -20.41
C VAL A 126 -33.11 9.05 -21.07
N VAL A 127 -34.09 9.95 -21.13
CA VAL A 127 -33.93 11.33 -21.58
C VAL A 127 -33.75 12.24 -20.36
N PRO A 128 -32.60 12.90 -20.18
CA PRO A 128 -32.39 13.82 -19.06
C PRO A 128 -33.20 15.10 -19.23
N ASN A 129 -33.55 15.73 -18.10
CA ASN A 129 -34.25 17.01 -18.04
C ASN A 129 -33.45 18.04 -17.20
N GLU A 130 -33.99 19.24 -17.06
CA GLU A 130 -33.33 20.34 -16.36
C GLU A 130 -33.00 20.03 -14.88
N HIS A 131 -33.76 19.13 -14.25
CA HIS A 131 -33.59 18.74 -12.86
C HIS A 131 -32.66 17.53 -12.68
N SER A 132 -32.29 16.83 -13.75
CA SER A 132 -31.39 15.67 -13.72
C SER A 132 -30.08 15.95 -12.96
N PRO A 133 -29.38 17.08 -13.15
CA PRO A 133 -28.20 17.46 -12.35
C PRO A 133 -28.49 17.53 -10.84
N LYS A 134 -29.55 18.24 -10.45
CA LYS A 134 -29.91 18.49 -9.06
C LYS A 134 -30.27 17.20 -8.34
N MET A 135 -31.08 16.35 -8.96
CA MET A 135 -31.46 15.06 -8.38
C MET A 135 -30.28 14.10 -8.29
N LEU A 136 -29.36 14.12 -9.25
CA LEU A 136 -28.13 13.34 -9.17
C LEU A 136 -27.23 13.81 -8.03
N ALA A 137 -27.06 15.12 -7.87
CA ALA A 137 -26.27 15.68 -6.78
C ALA A 137 -26.86 15.31 -5.40
N LEU A 138 -28.18 15.43 -5.24
CA LEU A 138 -28.88 15.01 -4.02
C LEU A 138 -28.75 13.51 -3.76
N TYR A 139 -28.84 12.67 -4.80
CA TYR A 139 -28.68 11.23 -4.66
C TYR A 139 -27.26 10.84 -4.23
N LEU A 140 -26.24 11.47 -4.84
CA LEU A 140 -24.84 11.29 -4.44
C LEU A 140 -24.64 11.73 -2.99
N ALA A 141 -25.19 12.88 -2.62
CA ALA A 141 -25.12 13.39 -1.26
C ALA A 141 -25.79 12.44 -0.25
N PHE A 142 -27.00 11.98 -0.54
CA PHE A 142 -27.73 11.01 0.28
C PHE A 142 -26.94 9.70 0.47
N LYS A 143 -26.35 9.17 -0.59
CA LYS A 143 -25.57 7.92 -0.49
C LYS A 143 -24.30 8.08 0.33
N ILE A 144 -23.59 9.18 0.16
CA ILE A 144 -22.29 9.36 0.84
C ILE A 144 -22.47 9.96 2.24
N PHE A 145 -23.16 11.10 2.36
CA PHE A 145 -23.37 11.76 3.64
C PHE A 145 -24.46 11.09 4.47
N GLY A 146 -25.60 10.74 3.88
CA GLY A 146 -26.73 10.14 4.60
C GLY A 146 -26.55 8.66 4.95
N GLN A 147 -25.98 7.85 4.04
CA GLN A 147 -25.78 6.40 4.25
C GLN A 147 -24.33 6.01 4.59
N GLY A 148 -23.42 6.98 4.72
CA GLY A 148 -22.02 6.72 5.07
C GLY A 148 -21.27 5.83 4.06
N LYS A 149 -21.64 5.85 2.77
CA LYS A 149 -20.96 5.03 1.76
C LYS A 149 -19.63 5.65 1.34
N LYS A 150 -18.73 4.80 0.82
CA LYS A 150 -17.39 5.20 0.34
C LYS A 150 -17.45 5.95 -1.00
N ILE A 151 -16.45 6.79 -1.27
CA ILE A 151 -16.28 7.55 -2.53
C ILE A 151 -16.43 6.69 -3.80
N SER A 152 -15.96 5.43 -3.78
CA SER A 152 -16.11 4.50 -4.91
C SER A 152 -17.56 4.23 -5.30
N THR A 153 -18.50 4.38 -4.35
CA THR A 153 -19.94 4.30 -4.60
C THR A 153 -20.40 5.51 -5.43
N ALA A 154 -19.94 6.70 -5.07
CA ALA A 154 -20.21 7.94 -5.81
C ALA A 154 -19.66 7.85 -7.24
N ASP A 155 -18.41 7.40 -7.41
CA ASP A 155 -17.81 7.19 -8.74
C ASP A 155 -18.60 6.18 -9.58
N THR A 156 -19.06 5.10 -8.96
CA THR A 156 -19.86 4.06 -9.65
C THR A 156 -21.21 4.61 -10.10
N ILE A 157 -21.91 5.36 -9.22
CA ILE A 157 -23.19 6.02 -9.56
C ILE A 157 -22.98 7.00 -10.71
N ARG A 158 -21.97 7.86 -10.60
CA ARG A 158 -21.61 8.84 -11.62
C ARG A 158 -21.34 8.16 -12.97
N ALA A 159 -20.54 7.10 -12.99
CA ALA A 159 -20.22 6.37 -14.22
C ALA A 159 -21.44 5.67 -14.84
N ALA A 160 -22.30 5.08 -14.00
CA ALA A 160 -23.52 4.42 -14.44
C ALA A 160 -24.51 5.41 -15.07
N MET A 161 -24.78 6.54 -14.40
CA MET A 161 -25.66 7.59 -14.91
C MET A 161 -25.11 8.23 -16.19
N LYS A 162 -23.79 8.50 -16.22
CA LYS A 162 -23.11 9.04 -17.41
C LYS A 162 -23.26 8.09 -18.60
N ARG A 163 -23.10 6.79 -18.38
CA ARG A 163 -23.26 5.77 -19.44
C ARG A 163 -24.72 5.67 -19.90
N MET A 164 -25.68 5.68 -18.98
CA MET A 164 -27.11 5.61 -19.32
C MET A 164 -27.49 6.73 -20.28
N TRP A 165 -27.20 7.99 -19.95
CA TRP A 165 -27.53 9.13 -20.82
C TRP A 165 -26.68 9.18 -22.09
N LYS A 166 -25.44 8.69 -22.09
CA LYS A 166 -24.66 8.58 -23.33
C LYS A 166 -25.23 7.58 -24.34
N MET A 167 -26.03 6.62 -23.88
CA MET A 167 -26.58 5.56 -24.74
C MET A 167 -28.05 5.79 -25.08
N SER A 168 -28.67 6.87 -24.61
CA SER A 168 -30.11 7.07 -24.70
C SER A 168 -30.59 7.69 -26.01
N ASP A 169 -29.82 8.59 -26.60
CA ASP A 169 -30.17 9.29 -27.84
C ASP A 169 -28.90 9.62 -28.64
N GLY A 170 -28.28 8.58 -29.21
CA GLY A 170 -27.07 8.73 -30.03
C GLY A 170 -25.95 9.53 -29.34
N ASP A 171 -25.43 10.54 -30.03
CA ASP A 171 -24.36 11.42 -29.52
C ASP A 171 -24.87 12.72 -28.86
N THR A 172 -26.19 12.91 -28.74
CA THR A 172 -26.84 14.12 -28.20
C THR A 172 -26.35 14.49 -26.79
N TYR A 173 -26.09 13.49 -25.94
CA TYR A 173 -25.73 13.70 -24.53
C TYR A 173 -24.23 13.52 -24.24
N ARG A 174 -23.36 13.90 -25.18
CA ARG A 174 -21.90 13.94 -25.01
C ARG A 174 -21.38 15.36 -24.77
N GLY A 175 -20.64 15.55 -23.67
CA GLY A 175 -19.93 16.81 -23.37
C GLY A 175 -20.54 17.59 -22.19
N LYS A 176 -20.14 18.86 -22.04
CA LYS A 176 -20.54 19.77 -20.94
C LYS A 176 -22.03 20.16 -21.03
N TRP A 177 -22.81 19.92 -19.97
CA TRP A 177 -24.25 20.20 -19.91
C TRP A 177 -24.60 21.67 -20.19
N HIS A 178 -25.60 21.93 -21.05
CA HIS A 178 -26.14 23.28 -21.31
C HIS A 178 -27.53 23.21 -21.97
N LEU A 179 -28.28 24.31 -21.89
CA LEU A 179 -29.52 24.51 -22.64
C LEU A 179 -29.18 25.03 -24.04
N ASN A 180 -29.63 24.35 -25.09
CA ASN A 180 -29.51 24.84 -26.45
C ASN A 180 -30.71 25.75 -26.75
N ALA A 181 -30.44 27.05 -26.95
CA ALA A 181 -31.47 28.07 -27.18
C ALA A 181 -32.22 27.88 -28.51
N GLY A 182 -31.60 27.28 -29.53
CA GLY A 182 -32.21 27.05 -30.83
C GLY A 182 -33.18 25.87 -30.86
N SER A 183 -32.88 24.81 -30.09
CA SER A 183 -33.74 23.62 -29.98
C SER A 183 -34.67 23.64 -28.77
N ALA A 184 -34.50 24.62 -27.86
CA ALA A 184 -35.13 24.69 -26.54
C ALA A 184 -35.01 23.38 -25.75
N ARG A 185 -33.91 22.64 -25.96
CA ARG A 185 -33.64 21.35 -25.34
C ARG A 185 -32.32 21.38 -24.60
N TRP A 186 -32.30 20.66 -23.48
CA TRP A 186 -31.06 20.42 -22.77
C TRP A 186 -30.22 19.39 -23.50
N GLU A 187 -28.96 19.74 -23.75
CA GLU A 187 -28.03 18.93 -24.51
C GLU A 187 -26.79 18.59 -23.68
N ARG A 188 -26.10 17.52 -24.09
CA ARG A 188 -24.88 16.99 -23.46
C ARG A 188 -25.17 16.29 -22.11
N ASN A 189 -24.17 16.00 -21.25
CA ASN A 189 -24.39 15.07 -20.13
C ASN A 189 -24.62 15.78 -18.78
N PRO A 190 -25.73 15.52 -18.06
CA PRO A 190 -25.98 16.12 -16.74
C PRO A 190 -24.90 15.82 -15.69
N VAL A 191 -24.17 14.71 -15.85
CA VAL A 191 -23.04 14.34 -14.98
C VAL A 191 -21.88 15.34 -15.06
N ASP A 192 -21.79 16.07 -16.17
CA ASP A 192 -20.75 17.06 -16.46
C ASP A 192 -21.28 18.49 -16.24
N SER A 193 -22.24 18.66 -15.34
CA SER A 193 -22.75 19.95 -14.86
C SER A 193 -21.97 20.44 -13.63
N ALA A 194 -21.88 21.76 -13.45
CA ALA A 194 -21.16 22.37 -12.32
C ALA A 194 -21.64 21.82 -10.97
N GLN A 195 -22.96 21.73 -10.77
CA GLN A 195 -23.54 21.22 -9.52
C GLN A 195 -23.11 19.79 -9.16
N VAL A 196 -22.98 18.90 -10.16
CA VAL A 196 -22.51 17.53 -9.94
C VAL A 196 -20.99 17.50 -9.71
N GLU A 197 -20.24 18.44 -10.30
CA GLU A 197 -18.80 18.58 -10.06
C GLU A 197 -18.54 19.09 -8.63
N ASP A 198 -19.26 20.10 -8.17
CA ASP A 198 -19.12 20.72 -6.84
C ASP A 198 -19.41 19.71 -5.71
N ILE A 199 -20.49 18.92 -5.85
CA ILE A 199 -20.80 17.88 -4.86
C ILE A 199 -19.77 16.75 -4.87
N MET A 200 -19.21 16.41 -6.04
CA MET A 200 -18.15 15.41 -6.14
C MET A 200 -16.85 15.92 -5.51
N GLU A 201 -16.55 17.21 -5.62
CA GLU A 201 -15.44 17.84 -4.92
C GLU A 201 -15.66 17.82 -3.41
N SER A 202 -16.85 18.16 -2.95
CA SER A 202 -17.23 18.07 -1.53
C SER A 202 -17.16 16.64 -0.98
N ILE A 203 -17.60 15.65 -1.76
CA ILE A 203 -17.46 14.22 -1.43
C ILE A 203 -15.99 13.83 -1.34
N LYS A 204 -15.14 14.29 -2.28
CA LYS A 204 -13.69 14.03 -2.23
C LYS A 204 -13.06 14.67 -1.00
N ASN A 205 -13.44 15.89 -0.67
CA ASN A 205 -12.92 16.61 0.49
C ASN A 205 -13.36 15.94 1.79
N LYS A 206 -14.63 15.54 1.93
CA LYS A 206 -15.08 14.75 3.09
C LYS A 206 -14.38 13.41 3.17
N CYS A 207 -14.44 12.59 2.11
CA CYS A 207 -13.82 11.27 2.13
C CYS A 207 -12.27 11.33 2.24
N GLY A 208 -11.67 12.48 1.90
CA GLY A 208 -10.25 12.77 2.10
C GLY A 208 -9.92 13.23 3.52
N LYS A 209 -10.78 14.03 4.15
CA LYS A 209 -10.66 14.55 5.53
C LYS A 209 -11.08 13.55 6.61
N ASP A 210 -12.06 12.68 6.32
CA ASP A 210 -12.58 11.66 7.24
C ASP A 210 -11.53 10.63 7.64
N GLY A 211 -10.28 10.74 7.15
CA GLY A 211 -9.11 10.10 7.73
C GLY A 211 -9.28 8.61 7.98
N GLY A 212 -10.21 7.96 7.25
CA GLY A 212 -10.76 6.70 7.72
C GLY A 212 -9.62 5.74 7.80
N ASP A 213 -9.33 5.25 9.03
CA ASP A 213 -8.15 4.44 9.37
C ASP A 213 -7.76 3.67 8.15
N ARG A 214 -6.75 4.19 7.44
CA ARG A 214 -6.39 3.59 6.18
C ARG A 214 -5.88 2.23 6.60
N LYS A 215 -6.67 1.19 6.31
CA LYS A 215 -6.29 -0.22 6.50
C LYS A 215 -5.19 -0.54 5.52
N HIS A 216 -4.07 0.07 5.78
CA HIS A 216 -2.80 -0.05 5.10
C HIS A 216 -2.33 -1.48 5.38
N SER A 217 -1.87 -2.15 4.33
CA SER A 217 -1.29 -3.49 4.50
C SER A 217 -0.10 -3.37 5.44
N LEU A 218 -0.01 -4.22 6.45
CA LEU A 218 1.18 -4.32 7.28
C LEU A 218 2.40 -4.62 6.39
N ALA A 219 3.58 -4.12 6.77
CA ALA A 219 4.80 -4.46 6.08
C ALA A 219 5.28 -5.87 6.46
N MET A 220 5.62 -6.68 5.46
CA MET A 220 6.27 -7.96 5.71
C MET A 220 7.76 -7.71 5.98
N THR A 221 8.11 -7.44 7.24
CA THR A 221 9.50 -7.16 7.65
C THR A 221 10.41 -8.36 7.39
N LYS A 222 11.73 -8.15 7.45
CA LYS A 222 12.72 -9.24 7.34
C LYS A 222 12.44 -10.34 8.37
N GLU A 223 12.12 -9.97 9.60
CA GLU A 223 11.85 -10.88 10.72
C GLU A 223 10.56 -11.67 10.48
N CYS A 224 9.54 -11.02 9.90
CA CYS A 224 8.30 -11.69 9.48
C CYS A 224 8.57 -12.70 8.36
N MET A 225 9.38 -12.34 7.36
CA MET A 225 9.81 -13.26 6.29
C MET A 225 10.52 -14.50 6.86
N VAL A 226 11.45 -14.30 7.80
CA VAL A 226 12.17 -15.39 8.48
C VAL A 226 11.21 -16.31 9.22
N LYS A 227 10.27 -15.77 10.01
CA LYS A 227 9.27 -16.57 10.73
C LYS A 227 8.37 -17.38 9.78
N VAL A 228 7.93 -16.78 8.69
CA VAL A 228 7.10 -17.45 7.68
C VAL A 228 7.86 -18.57 6.99
N PHE A 229 9.14 -18.37 6.68
CA PHE A 229 9.96 -19.38 6.02
C PHE A 229 10.34 -20.51 6.97
N ALA A 230 10.64 -20.21 8.24
CA ALA A 230 10.88 -21.19 9.28
C ALA A 230 9.66 -22.11 9.48
N TRP A 231 8.46 -21.53 9.62
CA TRP A 231 7.22 -22.32 9.68
C TRP A 231 7.02 -23.16 8.40
N SER A 232 7.29 -22.57 7.23
CA SER A 232 7.20 -23.30 5.97
C SER A 232 8.21 -24.45 5.87
N ASP A 233 9.38 -24.34 6.50
CA ASP A 233 10.40 -25.40 6.56
C ASP A 233 10.01 -26.51 7.53
N GLU A 234 9.31 -26.19 8.62
CA GLU A 234 8.73 -27.21 9.51
C GLU A 234 7.68 -28.07 8.78
N VAL A 235 6.86 -27.44 7.93
CA VAL A 235 5.80 -28.13 7.17
C VAL A 235 6.33 -28.82 5.93
N CYS A 236 7.25 -28.18 5.20
CA CYS A 236 7.86 -28.70 3.98
C CYS A 236 9.38 -28.53 4.05
N PRO A 237 10.09 -29.51 4.65
CA PRO A 237 11.52 -29.41 4.93
C PRO A 237 12.37 -29.21 3.68
N PRO A 238 13.47 -28.42 3.75
CA PRO A 238 14.38 -28.24 2.63
C PRO A 238 14.94 -29.54 2.07
N SER A 239 15.20 -30.52 2.95
CA SER A 239 15.66 -31.86 2.58
C SER A 239 14.67 -32.67 1.72
N SER A 240 13.44 -32.17 1.58
CA SER A 240 12.43 -32.75 0.70
C SER A 240 12.49 -32.19 -0.72
N TYR A 241 13.03 -30.99 -0.94
CA TYR A 241 12.83 -30.25 -2.20
C TYR A 241 13.37 -30.98 -3.43
N ASP A 242 14.53 -31.63 -3.30
CA ASP A 242 15.19 -32.35 -4.39
C ASP A 242 14.71 -33.80 -4.55
N LYS A 243 13.83 -34.27 -3.66
CA LYS A 243 13.27 -35.62 -3.72
C LYS A 243 11.97 -35.62 -4.52
N PRO A 244 11.77 -36.56 -5.45
CA PRO A 244 10.50 -36.68 -6.15
C PRO A 244 9.34 -36.91 -5.18
N SER A 245 8.21 -36.26 -5.43
CA SER A 245 7.02 -36.44 -4.60
C SER A 245 6.40 -37.83 -4.85
N LYS A 246 6.06 -38.55 -3.78
CA LYS A 246 5.50 -39.91 -3.86
C LYS A 246 3.99 -39.92 -4.01
N THR A 247 3.31 -38.90 -3.48
CA THR A 247 1.85 -38.75 -3.55
C THR A 247 1.44 -37.41 -4.13
N VAL A 248 0.19 -37.31 -4.57
CA VAL A 248 -0.39 -36.07 -5.11
C VAL A 248 -0.47 -35.00 -4.01
N GLU A 249 -0.75 -35.40 -2.78
CA GLU A 249 -0.83 -34.52 -1.61
C GLU A 249 0.54 -33.94 -1.26
N GLU A 250 1.59 -34.78 -1.30
CA GLU A 250 2.97 -34.34 -1.09
C GLU A 250 3.40 -33.35 -2.18
N GLN A 251 3.07 -33.64 -3.44
CA GLN A 251 3.35 -32.74 -4.56
C GLN A 251 2.62 -31.41 -4.41
N ALA A 252 1.32 -31.43 -4.06
CA ALA A 252 0.52 -30.23 -3.85
C ALA A 252 1.06 -29.36 -2.72
N LEU A 253 1.45 -29.98 -1.59
CA LEU A 253 2.06 -29.29 -0.46
C LEU A 253 3.38 -28.64 -0.88
N LYS A 254 4.29 -29.41 -1.47
CA LYS A 254 5.61 -28.91 -1.91
C LYS A 254 5.46 -27.78 -2.94
N THR A 255 4.56 -27.95 -3.90
CA THR A 255 4.24 -26.94 -4.92
C THR A 255 3.83 -25.63 -4.26
N LYS A 256 2.86 -25.67 -3.35
CA LYS A 256 2.36 -24.48 -2.64
C LYS A 256 3.47 -23.76 -1.87
N HIS A 257 4.26 -24.51 -1.10
CA HIS A 257 5.29 -23.93 -0.24
C HIS A 257 6.46 -23.35 -1.05
N LEU A 258 7.01 -24.07 -2.03
CA LEU A 258 8.09 -23.56 -2.86
C LEU A 258 7.65 -22.37 -3.72
N MET A 259 6.46 -22.45 -4.30
CA MET A 259 5.89 -21.35 -5.09
C MET A 259 5.68 -20.10 -4.23
N PHE A 260 5.12 -20.26 -3.02
CA PHE A 260 4.94 -19.14 -2.09
C PHE A 260 6.29 -18.52 -1.71
N LYS A 261 7.31 -19.33 -1.39
CA LYS A 261 8.64 -18.81 -1.04
C LYS A 261 9.28 -18.04 -2.19
N CYS A 262 9.24 -18.59 -3.40
CA CYS A 262 9.69 -17.89 -4.61
C CYS A 262 8.92 -16.58 -4.83
N PHE A 263 7.59 -16.60 -4.71
CA PHE A 263 6.77 -15.42 -4.88
C PHE A 263 7.09 -14.34 -3.83
N ALA A 264 7.12 -14.72 -2.56
CA ALA A 264 7.33 -13.82 -1.43
C ALA A 264 8.71 -13.17 -1.48
N SER A 265 9.77 -13.95 -1.66
CA SER A 265 11.15 -13.43 -1.73
C SER A 265 11.36 -12.53 -2.95
N THR A 266 10.78 -12.90 -4.10
CA THR A 266 10.82 -12.07 -5.31
C THR A 266 10.05 -10.77 -5.09
N ALA A 267 8.79 -10.83 -4.66
CA ALA A 267 7.96 -9.65 -4.40
C ALA A 267 8.61 -8.68 -3.39
N TRP A 268 9.25 -9.23 -2.36
CA TRP A 268 9.97 -8.47 -1.34
C TRP A 268 11.26 -7.86 -1.90
N THR A 269 11.97 -8.56 -2.79
CA THR A 269 13.22 -8.06 -3.38
C THR A 269 12.96 -6.97 -4.42
N ILE A 270 12.06 -7.19 -5.39
CA ILE A 270 11.85 -6.26 -6.53
C ILE A 270 10.71 -5.26 -6.33
N TRP A 271 10.01 -5.33 -5.20
CA TRP A 271 8.90 -4.43 -4.85
C TRP A 271 7.81 -4.42 -5.91
N SER A 272 7.60 -5.57 -6.55
CA SER A 272 6.55 -5.75 -7.54
C SER A 272 5.18 -5.69 -6.89
N ARG A 273 4.19 -5.19 -7.62
CA ARG A 273 2.79 -5.42 -7.24
C ARG A 273 2.42 -6.85 -7.60
N CYS A 274 1.52 -7.46 -6.83
CA CYS A 274 1.13 -8.85 -7.08
C CYS A 274 0.66 -9.09 -8.53
N PHE A 275 -0.15 -8.20 -9.12
CA PHE A 275 -0.60 -8.33 -10.51
C PHE A 275 0.50 -8.23 -11.58
N GLU A 276 1.67 -7.68 -11.22
CA GLU A 276 2.84 -7.60 -12.09
C GLU A 276 3.58 -8.94 -12.01
N LEU A 277 3.81 -9.44 -10.78
CA LEU A 277 4.62 -10.62 -10.54
C LEU A 277 3.95 -11.93 -10.96
N VAL A 278 2.64 -12.09 -10.74
CA VAL A 278 1.93 -13.33 -11.14
C VAL A 278 2.03 -13.58 -12.65
N LYS A 279 2.25 -12.54 -13.46
CA LYS A 279 2.36 -12.65 -14.92
C LYS A 279 3.76 -12.98 -15.42
N LEU A 280 4.74 -13.13 -14.52
CA LEU A 280 6.12 -13.42 -14.88
C LEU A 280 6.19 -14.76 -15.64
N GLN A 281 6.83 -14.74 -16.80
CA GLN A 281 7.06 -15.92 -17.64
C GLN A 281 8.55 -16.24 -17.72
N GLU A 282 8.90 -17.45 -18.15
CA GLU A 282 10.30 -17.87 -18.30
C GLU A 282 11.10 -16.93 -19.20
N LYS A 283 10.51 -16.41 -20.29
CA LYS A 283 11.17 -15.43 -21.18
C LYS A 283 11.53 -14.10 -20.53
N ASP A 284 10.94 -13.79 -19.38
CA ASP A 284 11.22 -12.58 -18.62
C ASP A 284 12.47 -12.76 -17.73
N LEU A 285 13.04 -13.97 -17.67
CA LEU A 285 14.22 -14.31 -16.88
C LEU A 285 15.40 -14.66 -17.81
N THR A 286 16.55 -14.02 -17.60
CA THR A 286 17.81 -14.37 -18.30
C THR A 286 18.86 -14.79 -17.28
N PHE A 287 19.24 -16.07 -17.29
CA PHE A 287 20.19 -16.66 -16.34
C PHE A 287 21.62 -16.75 -16.89
N GLY A 288 22.58 -17.10 -16.02
CA GLY A 288 23.97 -17.33 -16.40
C GLY A 288 24.74 -16.04 -16.71
N LEU A 289 24.34 -14.93 -16.09
CA LEU A 289 24.97 -13.63 -16.27
C LEU A 289 25.94 -13.36 -15.13
N GLU A 290 27.01 -12.62 -15.42
CA GLU A 290 28.00 -12.18 -14.44
C GLU A 290 28.27 -10.68 -14.61
N ASP A 291 28.45 -9.96 -13.49
CA ASP A 291 28.74 -8.53 -13.53
C ASP A 291 30.23 -8.30 -13.30
N SER A 292 30.95 -7.97 -14.38
CA SER A 292 32.39 -7.70 -14.34
C SER A 292 32.75 -6.54 -13.42
N LYS A 293 31.82 -5.61 -13.17
CA LYS A 293 32.03 -4.49 -12.23
C LYS A 293 31.81 -4.88 -10.77
N ALA A 294 31.19 -6.02 -10.53
CA ALA A 294 30.95 -6.57 -9.20
C ALA A 294 31.70 -7.90 -9.02
N TYR A 295 32.99 -7.95 -9.38
CA TYR A 295 33.84 -9.13 -9.20
C TYR A 295 33.28 -10.40 -9.85
N ASN A 296 32.67 -10.28 -11.03
CA ASN A 296 31.99 -11.37 -11.74
C ASN A 296 30.90 -12.05 -10.89
N THR A 297 30.21 -11.27 -10.03
CA THR A 297 29.10 -11.79 -9.23
C THR A 297 28.01 -12.36 -10.15
N PRO A 298 27.60 -13.63 -9.98
CA PRO A 298 26.51 -14.22 -10.73
C PRO A 298 25.17 -13.53 -10.45
N TYR A 299 24.39 -13.32 -11.49
CA TYR A 299 23.02 -12.80 -11.38
C TYR A 299 22.14 -13.38 -12.49
N PHE A 300 20.84 -13.15 -12.36
CA PHE A 300 19.93 -13.21 -13.50
C PHE A 300 19.21 -11.88 -13.68
N ASP A 301 18.86 -11.59 -14.93
CA ASP A 301 18.01 -10.46 -15.27
C ASP A 301 16.54 -10.89 -15.12
N LEU A 302 15.76 -10.09 -14.39
CA LEU A 302 14.30 -10.21 -14.29
C LEU A 302 13.65 -9.01 -14.95
N ARG A 303 12.79 -9.24 -15.95
CA ARG A 303 12.06 -8.18 -16.66
C ARG A 303 10.61 -8.06 -16.21
N LEU A 304 10.15 -6.85 -15.92
CA LEU A 304 8.73 -6.55 -15.66
C LEU A 304 8.12 -5.66 -16.76
N THR A 305 7.48 -6.28 -17.75
CA THR A 305 6.95 -5.62 -18.96
C THR A 305 5.66 -4.81 -18.77
N ASN A 306 4.99 -4.91 -17.61
CA ASN A 306 3.66 -4.33 -17.37
C ASN A 306 3.56 -3.50 -16.08
N ARG A 307 4.64 -2.82 -15.70
CA ARG A 307 4.69 -2.09 -14.44
C ARG A 307 3.78 -0.85 -14.45
N LYS A 308 2.91 -0.75 -13.45
CA LYS A 308 2.03 0.42 -13.27
C LYS A 308 2.88 1.64 -12.91
N GLY A 309 2.86 2.65 -13.79
CA GLY A 309 3.66 3.87 -13.69
C GLY A 309 4.48 4.13 -14.97
N TRP A 310 4.98 3.06 -15.60
CA TRP A 310 5.79 3.15 -16.82
C TRP A 310 4.95 3.17 -18.10
N GLN A 311 3.81 2.46 -18.10
CA GLN A 311 2.89 2.42 -19.25
C GLN A 311 2.35 3.80 -19.67
N LYS A 312 2.26 4.77 -18.74
CA LYS A 312 1.82 6.14 -19.05
C LYS A 312 2.90 7.01 -19.71
N ARG A 313 4.16 6.56 -19.73
CA ARG A 313 5.34 7.34 -20.18
C ARG A 313 5.73 7.06 -21.62
N VAL A 314 5.40 5.90 -22.17
CA VAL A 314 5.61 5.60 -23.60
C VAL A 314 4.86 6.58 -24.51
N ASN A 315 3.75 7.15 -24.02
CA ASN A 315 2.91 8.08 -24.77
C ASN A 315 3.23 9.58 -24.54
N LYS A 316 4.19 9.93 -23.68
CA LYS A 316 4.58 11.34 -23.43
C LYS A 316 6.07 11.51 -23.67
N THR A 317 6.39 12.19 -24.76
CA THR A 317 7.64 12.90 -25.12
C THR A 317 8.97 12.30 -24.64
N ARG A 318 9.86 12.04 -25.60
CA ARG A 318 11.25 11.49 -25.52
C ARG A 318 12.21 12.00 -24.43
N LYS A 319 11.85 12.99 -23.59
CA LYS A 319 12.75 13.66 -22.62
C LYS A 319 13.00 12.87 -21.33
N GLU A 320 12.22 11.84 -20.99
CA GLU A 320 12.46 10.99 -19.81
C GLU A 320 13.19 9.69 -20.22
N SER A 321 14.51 9.75 -20.39
CA SER A 321 15.36 8.60 -20.79
C SER A 321 15.82 7.70 -19.65
N ASP A 322 15.81 8.19 -18.40
CA ASP A 322 16.65 7.62 -17.33
C ASP A 322 16.00 6.48 -16.53
N LEU A 323 14.74 6.14 -16.80
CA LEU A 323 13.99 5.11 -16.06
C LEU A 323 13.62 3.89 -16.94
N ARG A 324 14.35 3.67 -18.04
CA ARG A 324 14.02 2.70 -19.09
C ARG A 324 14.38 1.24 -18.83
N SER A 325 15.06 0.92 -17.74
CA SER A 325 15.39 -0.48 -17.46
C SER A 325 14.23 -1.16 -16.75
N GLU A 326 13.44 -1.92 -17.52
CA GLU A 326 12.46 -2.87 -16.97
C GLU A 326 13.12 -4.08 -16.32
N VAL A 327 14.45 -4.08 -16.24
CA VAL A 327 15.29 -5.22 -15.91
C VAL A 327 15.94 -4.99 -14.55
N PHE A 328 15.78 -5.97 -13.68
CA PHE A 328 16.40 -6.05 -12.37
C PHE A 328 17.50 -7.10 -12.41
N LYS A 329 18.71 -6.73 -12.01
CA LYS A 329 19.78 -7.70 -11.76
C LYS A 329 19.58 -8.32 -10.39
N ILE A 330 19.22 -9.58 -10.34
CA ILE A 330 18.98 -10.32 -9.09
C ILE A 330 20.19 -11.19 -8.80
N CYS A 331 20.86 -10.93 -7.69
CA CYS A 331 21.98 -11.72 -7.19
C CYS A 331 21.64 -12.38 -5.85
N THR A 332 22.47 -13.32 -5.42
CA THR A 332 22.36 -13.99 -4.13
C THR A 332 22.44 -13.00 -2.98
N GLN A 333 21.62 -13.21 -1.95
CA GLN A 333 21.58 -12.41 -0.72
C GLN A 333 21.73 -13.34 0.48
N PRO A 334 22.92 -13.92 0.72
CA PRO A 334 23.13 -14.94 1.74
C PRO A 334 22.87 -14.44 3.17
N ASP A 335 22.97 -13.12 3.40
CA ASP A 335 22.63 -12.46 4.66
C ASP A 335 21.12 -12.31 4.90
N LEU A 336 20.32 -12.58 3.87
CA LEU A 336 18.85 -12.47 3.86
C LEU A 336 18.21 -13.72 3.24
N PRO A 337 18.41 -14.93 3.79
CA PRO A 337 17.99 -16.18 3.15
C PRO A 337 16.48 -16.26 2.86
N ALA A 338 15.63 -15.72 3.75
CA ALA A 338 14.18 -15.68 3.52
C ALA A 338 13.76 -14.67 2.43
N CYS A 339 14.61 -13.70 2.13
CA CYS A 339 14.38 -12.69 1.09
C CYS A 339 15.25 -12.91 -0.16
N ASP A 340 16.04 -13.99 -0.23
CA ASP A 340 16.95 -14.26 -1.34
C ASP A 340 16.19 -14.73 -2.57
N ALA A 341 15.69 -13.77 -3.35
CA ALA A 341 14.98 -14.05 -4.60
C ALA A 341 15.83 -14.89 -5.57
N TYR A 342 17.16 -14.75 -5.57
CA TYR A 342 18.00 -15.53 -6.46
C TYR A 342 17.87 -17.02 -6.15
N ASN A 343 18.11 -17.38 -4.89
CA ASN A 343 18.06 -18.76 -4.44
C ASN A 343 16.67 -19.38 -4.64
N TRP A 344 15.61 -18.67 -4.23
CA TRP A 344 14.25 -19.23 -4.29
C TRP A 344 13.69 -19.32 -5.71
N VAL A 345 14.06 -18.41 -6.61
CA VAL A 345 13.70 -18.53 -8.04
C VAL A 345 14.39 -19.74 -8.65
N MET A 346 15.68 -19.95 -8.36
CA MET A 346 16.42 -21.10 -8.89
C MET A 346 15.86 -22.44 -8.36
N GLN A 347 15.58 -22.53 -7.07
CA GLN A 347 15.00 -23.73 -6.45
C GLN A 347 13.61 -24.03 -7.03
N TRP A 348 12.74 -23.02 -7.07
CA TRP A 348 11.38 -23.17 -7.59
C TRP A 348 11.37 -23.52 -9.07
N ARG A 349 12.19 -22.84 -9.88
CA ARG A 349 12.30 -23.11 -11.32
C ARG A 349 12.74 -24.54 -11.60
N THR A 350 13.73 -25.03 -10.84
CA THR A 350 14.22 -26.41 -10.97
C THR A 350 13.13 -27.42 -10.62
N TYR A 351 12.44 -27.20 -9.50
CA TYR A 351 11.29 -28.02 -9.10
C TYR A 351 10.18 -27.99 -10.16
N LEU A 352 9.83 -26.80 -10.66
CA LEU A 352 8.78 -26.61 -11.65
C LEU A 352 9.11 -27.36 -12.96
N ALA A 353 10.35 -27.25 -13.46
CA ALA A 353 10.78 -27.96 -14.67
C ALA A 353 10.75 -29.48 -14.50
N ASN A 354 11.28 -29.99 -13.38
CA ASN A 354 11.51 -31.41 -13.19
C ASN A 354 10.26 -32.16 -12.72
N GLU A 355 9.57 -31.65 -11.71
CA GLU A 355 8.48 -32.37 -11.01
C GLU A 355 7.10 -32.06 -11.59
N ILE A 356 6.90 -30.85 -12.12
CA ILE A 356 5.58 -30.42 -12.62
C ILE A 356 5.48 -30.56 -14.13
N TYR A 357 6.44 -29.99 -14.87
CA TYR A 357 6.41 -30.03 -16.33
C TYR A 357 7.04 -31.30 -16.90
N GLY A 358 7.98 -31.93 -16.19
CA GLY A 358 8.77 -33.06 -16.71
C GLY A 358 9.63 -32.69 -17.93
N ARG A 359 9.90 -31.39 -18.12
CA ARG A 359 10.65 -30.82 -19.23
C ARG A 359 11.23 -29.46 -18.86
N PRO A 360 12.26 -28.98 -19.57
CA PRO A 360 12.67 -27.58 -19.48
C PRO A 360 11.49 -26.63 -19.72
N LEU A 361 11.46 -25.52 -18.98
CA LEU A 361 10.45 -24.47 -19.15
C LEU A 361 10.59 -23.82 -20.52
N LYS A 362 9.45 -23.60 -21.17
CA LYS A 362 9.34 -22.88 -22.44
C LYS A 362 9.21 -21.38 -22.16
N PRO A 363 9.59 -20.50 -23.09
CA PRO A 363 9.53 -19.05 -22.94
C PRO A 363 8.19 -18.50 -22.40
N ASP A 364 7.06 -19.08 -22.80
CA ASP A 364 5.73 -18.62 -22.39
C ASP A 364 5.16 -19.34 -21.16
N ASP A 365 5.89 -20.29 -20.57
CA ASP A 365 5.46 -20.93 -19.32
C ASP A 365 5.48 -19.89 -18.19
N TYR A 366 4.40 -19.83 -17.41
CA TYR A 366 4.33 -18.96 -16.25
C TYR A 366 5.22 -19.49 -15.13
N ILE A 367 5.99 -18.58 -14.52
CA ILE A 367 6.77 -18.88 -13.31
C ILE A 367 5.83 -19.14 -12.13
N PHE A 368 4.68 -18.46 -12.09
CA PHE A 368 3.67 -18.66 -11.06
C PHE A 368 2.36 -19.18 -11.66
N PRO A 369 2.29 -20.47 -12.05
CA PRO A 369 1.11 -21.02 -12.72
C PRO A 369 -0.07 -21.18 -11.76
N ALA A 370 -1.28 -21.24 -12.30
CA ALA A 370 -2.50 -21.45 -11.53
C ALA A 370 -2.52 -22.86 -10.92
N LEU A 371 -3.19 -23.00 -9.76
CA LEU A 371 -3.38 -24.26 -9.08
C LEU A 371 -4.85 -24.63 -9.06
N GLY A 372 -5.15 -25.84 -9.53
CA GLY A 372 -6.48 -26.43 -9.42
C GLY A 372 -6.82 -26.78 -7.97
N ALA A 373 -8.10 -27.07 -7.72
CA ALA A 373 -8.60 -27.43 -6.39
C ALA A 373 -7.93 -28.67 -5.78
N ASN A 374 -7.37 -29.55 -6.62
CA ASN A 374 -6.62 -30.74 -6.22
C ASN A 374 -5.10 -30.48 -6.06
N GLY A 375 -4.66 -29.22 -6.10
CA GLY A 375 -3.25 -28.86 -6.03
C GLY A 375 -2.44 -29.14 -7.31
N ARG A 376 -3.09 -29.58 -8.40
CA ARG A 376 -2.42 -29.75 -9.68
C ARG A 376 -2.21 -28.41 -10.37
N VAL A 377 -1.03 -28.24 -10.94
CA VAL A 377 -0.67 -27.06 -11.73
C VAL A 377 -1.43 -27.05 -13.05
N GLN A 378 -2.09 -25.93 -13.34
CA GLN A 378 -2.74 -25.67 -14.62
C GLN A 378 -1.74 -24.92 -15.51
N THR A 379 -1.19 -25.64 -16.49
CA THR A 379 -0.21 -25.08 -17.43
C THR A 379 -0.91 -24.11 -18.38
N GLY A 380 -0.34 -22.91 -18.55
CA GLY A 380 -0.88 -21.86 -19.44
C GLY A 380 -1.77 -20.81 -18.77
N GLU A 381 -2.06 -20.92 -17.47
CA GLU A 381 -2.67 -19.85 -16.69
C GLU A 381 -1.79 -19.49 -15.50
N HIS A 382 -1.79 -18.22 -15.09
CA HIS A 382 -1.06 -17.78 -13.90
C HIS A 382 -1.96 -17.80 -12.66
N ILE A 383 -1.37 -17.90 -11.48
CA ILE A 383 -2.09 -17.79 -10.20
C ILE A 383 -2.89 -16.49 -10.12
N SER A 384 -4.08 -16.58 -9.52
CA SER A 384 -4.93 -15.41 -9.32
C SER A 384 -4.39 -14.52 -8.19
N HIS A 385 -4.68 -13.23 -8.28
CA HIS A 385 -4.35 -12.27 -7.21
C HIS A 385 -5.04 -12.64 -5.88
N ASP A 386 -6.28 -13.13 -5.97
CA ASP A 386 -7.06 -13.53 -4.79
C ASP A 386 -6.43 -14.75 -4.09
N ASP A 387 -5.89 -15.72 -4.85
CA ASP A 387 -5.24 -16.89 -4.26
C ASP A 387 -3.92 -16.53 -3.59
N VAL A 388 -3.15 -15.61 -4.17
CA VAL A 388 -1.97 -15.04 -3.51
C VAL A 388 -2.36 -14.34 -2.20
N ASP A 389 -3.42 -13.52 -2.19
CA ASP A 389 -3.86 -12.83 -0.98
C ASP A 389 -4.34 -13.81 0.11
N LYS A 390 -5.04 -14.88 -0.28
CA LYS A 390 -5.39 -15.98 0.64
C LYS A 390 -4.14 -16.65 1.21
N TRP A 391 -3.15 -16.95 0.39
CA TRP A 391 -1.91 -17.57 0.84
C TRP A 391 -1.12 -16.66 1.78
N ILE A 392 -1.03 -15.36 1.50
CA ILE A 392 -0.38 -14.40 2.40
C ILE A 392 -1.02 -14.46 3.79
N LYS A 393 -2.36 -14.42 3.86
CA LYS A 393 -3.09 -14.48 5.14
C LYS A 393 -2.90 -15.82 5.84
N GLU A 394 -2.97 -16.92 5.09
CA GLU A 394 -2.76 -18.26 5.62
C GLU A 394 -1.35 -18.41 6.21
N PHE A 395 -0.31 -18.10 5.44
CA PHE A 395 1.09 -18.22 5.87
C PHE A 395 1.36 -17.30 7.05
N ALA A 396 0.88 -16.05 7.03
CA ALA A 396 1.03 -15.13 8.16
C ALA A 396 0.33 -15.63 9.43
N SER A 397 -0.87 -16.19 9.30
CA SER A 397 -1.63 -16.74 10.43
C SER A 397 -0.95 -17.98 11.00
N ARG A 398 -0.51 -18.90 10.13
CA ARG A 398 0.15 -20.14 10.54
C ARG A 398 1.52 -19.90 11.17
N ALA A 399 2.26 -18.92 10.67
CA ALA A 399 3.52 -18.45 11.26
C ALA A 399 3.31 -17.55 12.50
N LYS A 400 2.06 -17.34 12.94
CA LYS A 400 1.70 -16.55 14.13
C LYS A 400 2.28 -15.13 14.11
N LEU A 401 2.24 -14.48 12.95
CA LEU A 401 2.71 -13.09 12.84
C LEU A 401 1.78 -12.14 13.59
N PRO A 402 2.31 -11.07 14.21
CA PRO A 402 1.49 -10.07 14.88
C PRO A 402 0.64 -9.29 13.87
N GLN A 403 -0.66 -9.11 14.17
CA GLN A 403 -1.63 -8.43 13.29
C GLN A 403 -2.46 -7.36 14.05
N LYS A 404 -1.92 -6.82 15.16
CA LYS A 404 -2.67 -5.92 16.05
C LYS A 404 -3.20 -4.66 15.33
N ASN A 405 -2.42 -4.11 14.39
CA ASN A 405 -2.71 -2.82 13.76
C ASN A 405 -3.01 -2.92 12.24
N GLY A 406 -3.34 -4.11 11.74
CA GLY A 406 -3.63 -4.27 10.31
C GLY A 406 -3.66 -5.71 9.81
N THR A 407 -3.69 -5.86 8.48
CA THR A 407 -3.66 -7.18 7.84
C THR A 407 -2.55 -7.25 6.81
N PHE A 408 -1.92 -8.42 6.67
CA PHE A 408 -1.04 -8.69 5.54
C PHE A 408 -1.89 -8.92 4.30
N SER A 409 -1.56 -8.21 3.22
CA SER A 409 -2.19 -8.34 1.92
C SER A 409 -1.12 -8.31 0.84
N THR A 410 -1.51 -8.42 -0.43
CA THR A 410 -0.60 -8.37 -1.58
C THR A 410 0.40 -7.19 -1.67
N HIS A 411 0.26 -6.12 -0.87
CA HIS A 411 1.22 -5.02 -0.83
C HIS A 411 2.27 -5.15 0.31
N CYS A 412 2.16 -6.15 1.19
CA CYS A 412 3.01 -6.27 2.37
C CYS A 412 4.50 -6.45 2.02
N PHE A 413 4.82 -7.28 1.03
CA PHE A 413 6.20 -7.53 0.60
C PHE A 413 6.85 -6.28 0.01
N ARG A 414 6.11 -5.56 -0.84
CA ARG A 414 6.55 -4.30 -1.42
C ARG A 414 6.88 -3.27 -0.34
N ARG A 415 6.07 -3.20 0.72
CA ARG A 415 6.31 -2.31 1.86
C ARG A 415 7.55 -2.73 2.65
N GLY A 416 7.59 -3.98 3.08
CA GLY A 416 8.68 -4.51 3.89
C GLY A 416 10.04 -4.42 3.20
N GLY A 417 10.12 -4.74 1.91
CA GLY A 417 11.36 -4.59 1.14
C GLY A 417 11.81 -3.14 0.99
N ALA A 418 10.86 -2.21 0.76
CA ALA A 418 11.15 -0.79 0.61
C ALA A 418 11.63 -0.18 1.93
N GLN A 419 10.92 -0.43 3.03
CA GLN A 419 11.32 0.00 4.37
C GLN A 419 12.66 -0.62 4.77
N TYR A 420 12.88 -1.91 4.48
CA TYR A 420 14.16 -2.53 4.79
C TYR A 420 15.32 -1.84 4.08
N ARG A 421 15.27 -1.69 2.75
CA ARG A 421 16.36 -1.03 2.03
C ARG A 421 16.51 0.44 2.39
N PHE A 422 15.43 1.13 2.73
CA PHE A 422 15.51 2.54 3.09
C PHE A 422 16.02 2.77 4.53
N MET A 423 15.61 1.93 5.48
CA MET A 423 15.78 2.20 6.93
C MET A 423 16.44 1.07 7.70
N PHE A 424 16.04 -0.18 7.48
CA PHE A 424 16.46 -1.30 8.36
C PHE A 424 17.67 -2.08 7.87
N ALA A 425 18.14 -1.81 6.65
CA ALA A 425 19.37 -2.39 6.13
C ALA A 425 20.58 -1.88 6.95
N PRO A 426 21.65 -2.67 7.09
CA PRO A 426 22.88 -2.21 7.73
C PRO A 426 23.39 -0.91 7.11
N VAL A 427 24.06 -0.10 7.93
CA VAL A 427 24.70 1.14 7.48
C VAL A 427 25.64 0.83 6.29
N GLY A 428 25.58 1.66 5.25
CA GLY A 428 26.28 1.42 3.98
C GLY A 428 25.56 0.48 2.99
N ARG A 429 24.50 -0.23 3.41
CA ARG A 429 23.62 -1.04 2.54
C ARG A 429 22.22 -0.44 2.35
N ARG A 430 21.94 0.67 3.04
CA ARG A 430 20.72 1.47 2.87
C ARG A 430 20.70 2.17 1.51
N TRP A 431 19.52 2.37 0.97
CA TRP A 431 19.31 2.96 -0.33
C TRP A 431 18.83 4.39 -0.20
N THR A 432 19.40 5.27 -1.03
CA THR A 432 18.93 6.65 -1.18
C THR A 432 17.49 6.68 -1.69
N LEU A 433 16.76 7.78 -1.42
CA LEU A 433 15.42 7.98 -1.98
C LEU A 433 15.38 7.84 -3.51
N ARG A 434 16.46 8.23 -4.22
CA ARG A 434 16.56 8.06 -5.68
C ARG A 434 16.59 6.58 -6.07
N GLN A 435 17.38 5.76 -5.39
CA GLN A 435 17.43 4.31 -5.62
C GLN A 435 16.08 3.66 -5.28
N VAL A 436 15.47 4.02 -4.14
CA VAL A 436 14.14 3.53 -3.76
C VAL A 436 13.12 3.88 -4.84
N ARG A 437 13.10 5.15 -5.29
CA ARG A 437 12.19 5.64 -6.34
C ARG A 437 12.33 4.83 -7.63
N TRP A 438 13.57 4.62 -8.08
CA TRP A 438 13.88 3.85 -9.28
C TRP A 438 13.40 2.40 -9.12
N TRP A 439 13.79 1.76 -8.02
CA TRP A 439 13.55 0.34 -7.80
C TRP A 439 12.08 0.00 -7.64
N GLY A 440 11.30 0.83 -6.93
CA GLY A 440 9.85 0.62 -6.83
C GLY A 440 9.04 1.18 -8.01
N GLY A 441 9.68 1.82 -8.98
CA GLY A 441 9.02 2.27 -10.21
C GLY A 441 8.07 3.45 -10.00
N TRP A 442 8.42 4.36 -9.10
CA TRP A 442 7.66 5.59 -8.86
C TRP A 442 8.00 6.64 -9.93
N ALA A 443 6.98 7.35 -10.43
CA ALA A 443 7.16 8.33 -11.51
C ALA A 443 7.79 9.64 -11.00
N GLU A 444 8.41 10.41 -11.89
CA GLU A 444 9.11 11.67 -11.56
C GLU A 444 8.16 12.78 -11.06
N GLY A 445 6.89 12.73 -11.49
CA GLY A 445 5.82 13.62 -11.04
C GLY A 445 4.93 13.05 -9.92
N GLU A 446 5.22 11.87 -9.37
CA GLU A 446 4.49 11.37 -8.21
C GLU A 446 4.94 12.14 -6.95
N HIS A 447 3.97 12.62 -6.15
CA HIS A 447 4.26 13.52 -5.02
C HIS A 447 5.18 12.84 -4.01
N ARG A 448 6.28 13.51 -3.64
CA ARG A 448 7.30 12.96 -2.71
C ARG A 448 6.67 12.51 -1.38
N ASP A 449 5.67 13.25 -0.90
CA ASP A 449 4.92 12.92 0.30
C ASP A 449 4.23 11.56 0.24
N THR A 450 3.83 11.09 -0.95
CA THR A 450 3.19 9.76 -1.08
C THR A 450 4.22 8.66 -0.89
N LEU A 451 5.45 8.84 -1.38
CA LEU A 451 6.55 7.91 -1.17
C LEU A 451 7.00 7.93 0.30
N ILE A 452 7.14 9.11 0.88
CA ILE A 452 7.57 9.28 2.28
C ILE A 452 6.52 8.67 3.22
N LYS A 453 5.23 8.96 3.02
CA LYS A 453 4.14 8.29 3.76
C LYS A 453 4.20 6.78 3.62
N TYR A 454 4.41 6.27 2.40
CA TYR A 454 4.54 4.82 2.20
C TYR A 454 5.70 4.19 2.99
N LEU A 455 6.78 4.92 3.23
CA LEU A 455 7.94 4.47 3.99
C LEU A 455 7.75 4.66 5.50
N LEU A 456 7.14 5.77 5.93
CA LEU A 456 7.09 6.21 7.34
C LEU A 456 5.75 5.97 8.06
N ASP A 457 4.63 5.72 7.36
CA ASP A 457 3.28 5.63 7.98
C ASP A 457 3.18 4.55 9.08
N GLU A 458 4.08 3.57 9.11
CA GLU A 458 4.10 2.51 10.14
C GLU A 458 4.93 2.93 11.37
N LEU A 459 5.94 3.79 11.22
CA LEU A 459 6.77 4.30 12.33
C LEU A 459 5.98 5.15 13.29
N ASN A 460 5.07 5.97 12.78
CA ASN A 460 4.20 6.84 13.58
C ASN A 460 3.28 6.04 14.54
N THR A 461 3.20 4.71 14.39
CA THR A 461 2.46 3.83 15.32
C THR A 461 3.32 3.12 16.36
N TYR A 462 4.65 3.32 16.31
CA TYR A 462 5.64 2.72 17.21
C TYR A 462 6.40 3.74 18.06
N GLU A 463 6.31 5.03 17.73
CA GLU A 463 7.05 6.08 18.42
C GLU A 463 6.14 6.81 19.42
N ASP A 464 6.10 6.32 20.67
CA ASP A 464 5.19 6.82 21.71
C ASP A 464 5.87 7.69 22.79
N ASP A 465 7.21 7.80 22.80
CA ASP A 465 7.96 8.65 23.76
C ASP A 465 9.23 9.24 23.13
N TYR A 466 9.36 10.57 23.25
CA TYR A 466 10.49 11.35 22.74
C TYR A 466 11.09 12.28 23.79
N SER A 467 10.64 12.16 25.04
CA SER A 467 10.98 13.08 26.13
C SER A 467 12.49 13.14 26.42
N GLY A 468 13.22 12.07 26.08
CA GLY A 468 14.66 11.96 26.27
C GLY A 468 15.55 12.44 25.12
N MET A 469 15.02 12.81 23.94
CA MET A 469 15.85 12.96 22.72
C MET A 469 17.01 13.98 22.80
N LEU A 470 16.95 14.93 23.73
CA LEU A 470 18.00 15.93 23.96
C LEU A 470 18.99 15.57 25.08
N LEU A 471 18.85 14.39 25.70
CA LEU A 471 19.75 13.95 26.76
C LEU A 471 21.13 13.60 26.18
N PRO A 472 22.25 14.01 26.84
CA PRO A 472 23.61 13.85 26.30
C PRO A 472 24.06 12.42 26.05
N ALA A 473 23.41 11.45 26.71
CA ALA A 473 23.62 10.02 26.56
C ALA A 473 22.25 9.35 26.50
N GLN A 474 21.76 9.16 25.28
CA GLN A 474 20.64 8.26 25.03
C GLN A 474 21.17 6.82 25.02
N ASP A 475 20.49 5.90 25.71
CA ASP A 475 20.65 4.48 25.44
C ASP A 475 20.01 4.23 24.07
N ASP A 476 20.80 3.72 23.12
CA ASP A 476 20.46 3.48 21.71
C ASP A 476 19.39 2.36 21.54
N THR A 477 18.58 2.09 22.56
CA THR A 477 17.65 0.96 22.62
C THR A 477 16.44 1.12 21.71
N ASP A 478 16.09 2.36 21.32
CA ASP A 478 14.96 2.63 20.42
C ASP A 478 15.42 3.18 19.06
N ALA A 479 15.97 2.24 18.27
CA ALA A 479 15.77 2.13 16.82
C ALA A 479 15.84 3.43 15.99
N SER A 480 16.98 4.12 15.99
CA SER A 480 17.16 5.35 15.22
C SER A 480 16.86 5.24 13.71
N PHE A 481 16.30 6.33 13.16
CA PHE A 481 16.16 6.54 11.71
C PHE A 481 17.50 7.00 11.06
N LEU A 482 18.40 7.69 11.77
CA LEU A 482 19.82 7.96 11.38
C LEU A 482 20.73 8.33 12.60
N GLY A 483 20.64 7.61 13.72
CA GLY A 483 21.59 7.62 14.85
C GLY A 483 22.96 7.00 14.50
N GLU A 484 23.34 7.08 13.23
CA GLU A 484 24.57 6.54 12.64
C GLU A 484 25.83 7.26 13.13
N ALA A 485 25.68 8.40 13.81
CA ALA A 485 26.79 9.10 14.45
C ALA A 485 27.40 8.28 15.59
N SER A 486 26.62 7.50 16.36
CA SER A 486 27.12 6.75 17.52
C SER A 486 28.02 5.56 17.11
N SER A 487 27.67 4.86 16.02
CA SER A 487 28.34 3.62 15.59
C SER A 487 29.58 3.85 14.70
N LEU A 488 29.71 5.05 14.11
CA LEU A 488 30.83 5.42 13.24
C LEU A 488 31.64 6.60 13.77
N ALA A 489 31.16 7.36 14.76
CA ALA A 489 31.99 8.38 15.39
C ALA A 489 33.12 7.70 16.17
N PRO A 490 34.35 8.24 16.12
CA PRO A 490 35.31 8.03 17.19
C PRO A 490 34.60 8.28 18.52
N ALA A 491 34.88 7.48 19.56
CA ALA A 491 34.32 7.73 20.88
C ALA A 491 34.52 9.22 21.23
N SER A 492 33.43 9.93 21.56
CA SER A 492 33.53 11.36 21.85
C SER A 492 34.50 11.56 23.02
N ASN A 493 35.27 12.66 23.02
CA ASN A 493 36.18 12.98 24.13
C ASN A 493 35.44 12.97 25.48
N GLU A 494 34.15 13.27 25.47
CA GLU A 494 33.27 13.25 26.62
C GLU A 494 32.95 11.81 27.10
N ARG A 495 32.60 10.89 26.18
CA ARG A 495 32.46 9.45 26.50
C ARG A 495 33.78 8.85 26.97
N ILE A 496 34.90 9.19 26.32
CA ILE A 496 36.24 8.76 26.74
C ILE A 496 36.55 9.31 28.14
N SER A 497 36.22 10.58 28.42
CA SER A 497 36.45 11.19 29.74
C SER A 497 35.59 10.54 30.83
N LEU A 498 34.34 10.19 30.53
CA LEU A 498 33.45 9.48 31.46
C LEU A 498 33.96 8.06 31.74
N LEU A 499 34.34 7.31 30.70
CA LEU A 499 34.96 5.98 30.84
C LEU A 499 36.26 6.06 31.65
N HIS A 500 37.13 7.02 31.34
CA HIS A 500 38.38 7.23 32.05
C HIS A 500 38.15 7.55 33.53
N ARG A 501 37.17 8.41 33.86
CA ARG A 501 36.81 8.70 35.26
C ARG A 501 36.30 7.46 35.99
N SER A 502 35.44 6.66 35.35
CA SER A 502 34.92 5.42 35.93
C SER A 502 36.04 4.42 36.19
N LEU A 503 36.87 4.13 35.19
CA LEU A 503 38.04 3.25 35.32
C LEU A 503 39.02 3.73 36.39
N SER A 504 39.28 5.05 36.45
CA SER A 504 40.15 5.63 37.48
C SER A 504 39.57 5.42 38.89
N ALA A 505 38.26 5.59 39.06
CA ALA A 505 37.58 5.36 40.34
C ALA A 505 37.67 3.87 40.76
N ASP A 506 37.46 2.94 39.82
CA ASP A 506 37.56 1.51 40.07
C ASP A 506 39.00 1.10 40.43
N ILE A 507 39.99 1.63 39.72
CA ILE A 507 41.42 1.40 40.00
C ILE A 507 41.77 1.90 41.41
N HIS A 508 41.34 3.12 41.78
CA HIS A 508 41.57 3.63 43.12
C HIS A 508 40.89 2.78 44.20
N GLN A 509 39.69 2.28 43.94
CA GLN A 509 38.98 1.40 44.87
C GLN A 509 39.72 0.07 45.06
N VAL A 510 40.21 -0.52 43.97
CA VAL A 510 41.00 -1.77 44.00
C VAL A 510 42.33 -1.54 44.71
N SER A 511 43.05 -0.47 44.37
CA SER A 511 44.31 -0.11 45.04
C SER A 511 44.12 0.04 46.55
N GLY A 512 43.09 0.76 46.98
CA GLY A 512 42.79 0.92 48.40
C GLY A 512 42.42 -0.40 49.10
N LYS A 513 41.83 -1.37 48.39
CA LYS A 513 41.59 -2.73 48.94
C LYS A 513 42.89 -3.52 49.06
N VAL A 514 43.78 -3.43 48.07
CA VAL A 514 45.09 -4.06 48.08
C VAL A 514 45.95 -3.51 49.22
N ASP A 515 46.00 -2.20 49.41
CA ASP A 515 46.76 -1.57 50.49
C ASP A 515 46.28 -2.03 51.87
N LYS A 516 44.95 -2.14 52.05
CA LYS A 516 44.35 -2.69 53.28
C LYS A 516 44.72 -4.15 53.50
N LEU A 517 44.74 -4.97 52.45
CA LEU A 517 45.17 -6.37 52.55
C LEU A 517 46.66 -6.48 52.90
N CYS A 518 47.51 -5.68 52.26
CA CYS A 518 48.94 -5.62 52.57
C CYS A 518 49.19 -5.18 54.03
N LEU A 519 48.49 -4.16 54.52
CA LEU A 519 48.53 -3.75 55.93
C LEU A 519 48.04 -4.85 56.87
N ALA A 520 46.96 -5.55 56.54
CA ALA A 520 46.46 -6.67 57.33
C ALA A 520 47.45 -7.85 57.39
N ILE A 521 48.15 -8.15 56.29
CA ILE A 521 49.20 -9.18 56.27
C ILE A 521 50.41 -8.72 57.11
N ALA A 522 50.87 -7.47 56.94
CA ALA A 522 52.00 -6.93 57.68
C ALA A 522 51.74 -6.87 59.20
N THR A 523 50.51 -6.53 59.61
CA THR A 523 50.11 -6.50 61.02
C THR A 523 49.76 -7.89 61.58
N GLY A 524 49.21 -8.78 60.75
CA GLY A 524 48.86 -10.16 61.12
C GLY A 524 50.07 -11.09 61.28
N SER A 525 51.17 -10.84 60.56
CA SER A 525 52.43 -11.58 60.72
C SER A 525 53.18 -11.25 62.02
N GLY A 526 52.74 -10.24 62.79
CA GLY A 526 53.36 -9.86 64.06
C GLY A 526 52.95 -10.68 65.29
N ASN A 527 51.95 -11.56 65.19
CA ASN A 527 51.37 -12.24 66.37
C ASN A 527 51.44 -13.79 66.33
N ALA A 528 52.22 -14.37 65.42
CA ALA A 528 52.45 -15.83 65.33
C ALA A 528 53.77 -16.29 65.98
N GLY A 529 54.38 -15.46 66.83
CA GLY A 529 55.67 -15.71 67.48
C GLY A 529 55.61 -15.66 69.00
N MET A 530 54.58 -16.24 69.63
CA MET A 530 54.58 -16.39 71.10
C MET A 530 53.69 -17.55 71.59
N ILE A 531 53.86 -18.76 71.06
CA ILE A 531 53.41 -20.00 71.74
C ILE A 531 54.44 -21.11 71.49
N CYS A 532 54.87 -21.76 72.59
CA CYS A 532 55.69 -22.98 72.73
C CYS A 532 57.23 -22.86 72.73
N SER A 533 57.78 -22.52 73.90
CA SER A 533 58.94 -23.22 74.46
C SER A 533 58.51 -23.92 75.76
N VAL A 534 58.60 -25.26 75.77
CA VAL A 534 58.78 -26.11 76.95
C VAL A 534 60.28 -26.27 77.17
#